data_AF-A0A7Y9ARP9-F1
#
_entry.id   AF-A0A7Y9ARP9-F1
#
_cell.length_a   1.000
_cell.length_b   1.000
_cell.length_c   1.000
_cell.angle_alpha   90.00
_cell.angle_beta   90.00
_cell.angle_gamma   90.00
#
_symmetry.space_group_name_H-M   'P 1'
#
loop_
_entity.id
_entity.type
_entity.pdbx_description
1 polymer ?
#
loop_
_entity_poly.entity_id
_entity_poly.type
_entity_poly.pdbx_seq_one_letter_code
_entity_poly.pdbx_strand_id
1 'polypeptide(L)'
;MPPAVGARGVEPVPRGSLPVQAAAVDRPHVSVAELTVEAARTGEPRLLRQAVLVDPDASSTLTPEQIRAVGNDLVVAHGDLLPEPLRETLPPNALRPDHDRGVPGARPPTASAGLEDRAAANPPSTDRRRTP
;
A
#
# COMPACT_ATOMS: atom_id res chain seq x y z
N MET A 1 -17.23 2.50 -25.32
CA MET A 1 -18.70 2.57 -25.51
C MET A 1 -19.31 3.38 -24.37
N PRO A 2 -20.09 4.42 -24.67
CA PRO A 2 -20.74 5.23 -23.65
C PRO A 2 -21.77 4.40 -22.87
N PRO A 3 -22.01 4.71 -21.59
CA PRO A 3 -23.13 4.14 -20.84
C PRO A 3 -24.47 4.61 -21.45
N ALA A 4 -25.54 3.87 -21.17
CA ALA A 4 -26.88 4.35 -21.47
C ALA A 4 -27.26 5.48 -20.51
N VAL A 5 -28.09 6.42 -20.96
CA VAL A 5 -28.61 7.51 -20.13
C VAL A 5 -30.13 7.41 -20.13
N GLY A 6 -30.71 7.10 -18.97
CA GLY A 6 -32.14 6.94 -18.76
C GLY A 6 -32.72 8.01 -17.83
N ALA A 7 -34.01 7.92 -17.51
CA ALA A 7 -34.69 8.88 -16.63
C ALA A 7 -34.11 8.96 -15.21
N ARG A 8 -33.35 7.94 -14.77
CA ARG A 8 -32.66 7.90 -13.47
C ARG A 8 -31.18 8.30 -13.56
N GLY A 9 -30.71 8.77 -14.72
CA GLY A 9 -29.32 9.15 -14.98
C GLY A 9 -28.52 8.09 -15.73
N VAL A 10 -27.23 7.97 -15.39
CA VAL A 10 -26.28 7.06 -16.04
C VAL A 10 -26.58 5.61 -15.64
N GLU A 11 -26.79 4.74 -16.62
CA GLU A 11 -27.05 3.32 -16.42
C GLU A 11 -25.82 2.49 -16.86
N PRO A 12 -25.13 1.82 -15.90
CA PRO A 12 -23.98 0.98 -16.21
C PRO A 12 -24.36 -0.23 -17.07
N VAL A 13 -23.57 -0.49 -18.11
CA VAL A 13 -23.71 -1.70 -18.94
C VAL A 13 -22.64 -2.70 -18.53
N PRO A 14 -23.00 -3.94 -18.11
CA PRO A 14 -22.02 -4.97 -17.78
C PRO A 14 -21.10 -5.27 -18.96
N ARG A 15 -19.78 -5.26 -18.73
CA ARG A 15 -18.75 -5.49 -19.78
C ARG A 15 -18.01 -6.83 -19.64
N GLY A 16 -18.34 -7.62 -18.62
CA GLY A 16 -17.55 -8.79 -18.24
C GLY A 16 -16.18 -8.39 -17.68
N SER A 17 -15.28 -9.38 -17.56
CA SER A 17 -13.93 -9.16 -17.03
C SER A 17 -13.01 -8.54 -18.09
N LEU A 18 -12.19 -7.59 -17.68
CA LEU A 18 -11.09 -7.09 -18.52
C LEU A 18 -10.06 -8.21 -18.74
N PRO A 19 -9.45 -8.29 -19.95
CA PRO A 19 -8.27 -9.12 -20.16
C PRO A 19 -7.17 -8.76 -19.15
N VAL A 20 -6.44 -9.75 -18.67
CA VAL A 20 -5.44 -9.57 -17.59
C VAL A 20 -4.37 -8.53 -17.94
N GLN A 21 -4.00 -8.45 -19.22
CA GLN A 21 -3.01 -7.50 -19.73
C GLN A 21 -3.53 -6.07 -19.64
N ALA A 22 -4.78 -5.83 -20.05
CA ALA A 22 -5.41 -4.52 -19.96
C ALA A 22 -5.57 -4.10 -18.50
N ALA A 23 -6.04 -5.02 -17.64
CA ALA A 23 -6.14 -4.77 -16.21
C ALA A 23 -4.78 -4.41 -15.60
N ALA A 24 -3.71 -5.10 -15.98
CA ALA A 24 -2.35 -4.84 -15.47
C ALA A 24 -1.84 -3.44 -15.82
N VAL A 25 -2.13 -2.95 -17.03
CA VAL A 25 -1.76 -1.59 -17.46
C VAL A 25 -2.58 -0.53 -16.71
N ASP A 26 -3.86 -0.79 -16.46
CA ASP A 26 -4.73 0.20 -15.80
C ASP A 26 -4.56 0.26 -14.27
N ARG A 27 -4.11 -0.82 -13.62
CA ARG A 27 -4.02 -0.87 -12.14
C ARG A 27 -3.25 0.30 -11.52
N PRO A 28 -2.06 0.69 -12.01
CA PRO A 28 -1.33 1.82 -11.44
C PRO A 28 -2.14 3.12 -11.49
N HIS A 29 -2.84 3.41 -12.61
CA HIS A 29 -3.68 4.61 -12.72
C HIS A 29 -4.81 4.62 -11.69
N VAL A 30 -5.45 3.47 -11.44
CA VAL A 30 -6.46 3.34 -10.38
C VAL A 30 -5.83 3.52 -8.99
N SER A 31 -4.65 2.95 -8.74
CA SER A 31 -3.95 3.09 -7.47
C SER A 31 -3.58 4.55 -7.14
N VAL A 32 -3.24 5.37 -8.14
CA VAL A 32 -3.04 6.82 -7.94
C VAL A 32 -4.31 7.48 -7.38
N ALA A 33 -5.46 7.18 -7.98
CA ALA A 33 -6.74 7.74 -7.55
C ALA A 33 -7.14 7.25 -6.15
N GLU A 34 -6.98 5.96 -5.87
CA GLU A 34 -7.27 5.36 -4.56
C GLU A 34 -6.43 6.01 -3.44
N LEU A 35 -5.13 6.17 -3.65
CA LEU A 35 -4.22 6.81 -2.69
C LEU A 35 -4.56 8.30 -2.50
N THR A 36 -4.93 9.00 -3.56
CA THR A 36 -5.32 10.42 -3.50
C THR A 36 -6.62 10.60 -2.72
N VAL A 37 -7.62 9.74 -2.97
CA VAL A 37 -8.88 9.75 -2.23
C VAL A 37 -8.64 9.40 -0.76
N GLU A 38 -7.79 8.41 -0.47
CA GLU A 38 -7.47 8.08 0.91
C GLU A 38 -6.68 9.18 1.63
N ALA A 39 -5.75 9.85 0.94
CA ALA A 39 -5.08 11.03 1.49
C ALA A 39 -6.11 12.11 1.87
N ALA A 40 -7.06 12.41 0.98
CA ALA A 40 -8.11 13.39 1.25
C ALA A 40 -9.04 12.97 2.39
N ARG A 41 -9.38 11.67 2.48
CA ARG A 41 -10.27 11.13 3.52
C ARG A 41 -9.61 11.08 4.89
N THR A 42 -8.32 10.73 4.96
CA THR A 42 -7.57 10.54 6.21
C THR A 42 -6.78 11.77 6.64
N GLY A 43 -6.57 12.72 5.73
CA GLY A 43 -5.65 13.83 5.93
C GLY A 43 -4.19 13.40 6.00
N GLU A 44 -3.83 12.21 5.50
CA GLU A 44 -2.46 11.69 5.57
C GLU A 44 -1.65 12.19 4.36
N PRO A 45 -0.62 13.05 4.56
CA PRO A 45 0.09 13.70 3.46
C PRO A 45 1.03 12.76 2.69
N ARG A 46 1.53 11.69 3.31
CA ARG A 46 2.39 10.67 2.67
C ARG A 46 1.63 9.86 1.63
N LEU A 47 0.35 9.55 1.85
CA LEU A 47 -0.51 8.87 0.86
C LEU A 47 -0.57 9.68 -0.43
N LEU A 48 -0.67 11.00 -0.34
CA LEU A 48 -0.62 11.88 -1.51
C LEU A 48 0.72 11.75 -2.25
N ARG A 49 1.85 11.66 -1.54
CA ARG A 49 3.17 11.49 -2.19
C ARG A 49 3.38 10.10 -2.74
N GLN A 50 2.80 9.08 -2.10
CA GLN A 50 2.76 7.73 -2.64
C GLN A 50 1.97 7.71 -3.95
N ALA A 51 0.87 8.46 -4.05
CA ALA A 51 0.10 8.58 -5.29
C ALA A 51 0.97 9.12 -6.43
N VAL A 52 1.71 10.22 -6.23
CA VAL A 52 2.60 10.77 -7.26
C VAL A 52 3.76 9.81 -7.59
N LEU A 53 4.25 9.03 -6.62
CA LEU A 53 5.32 8.05 -6.84
C LEU A 53 4.91 6.86 -7.70
N VAL A 54 3.65 6.43 -7.61
CA VAL A 54 3.14 5.29 -8.38
C VAL A 54 2.49 5.72 -9.70
N ASP A 55 2.48 7.02 -9.99
CA ASP A 55 1.96 7.55 -11.24
C ASP A 55 2.83 7.11 -12.43
N PRO A 56 2.28 6.41 -13.43
CA PRO A 56 3.04 5.92 -14.59
C PRO A 56 3.74 7.02 -15.38
N ASP A 57 3.11 8.19 -15.50
CA ASP A 57 3.65 9.29 -16.28
C ASP A 57 4.85 9.92 -15.55
N ALA A 58 4.71 10.21 -14.25
CA ALA A 58 5.80 10.76 -13.45
C ALA A 58 6.99 9.78 -13.34
N SER A 59 6.71 8.51 -13.02
CA SER A 59 7.73 7.48 -12.84
C SER A 59 8.46 7.08 -14.14
N SER A 60 7.89 7.40 -15.31
CA SER A 60 8.56 7.18 -16.60
C SER A 60 9.78 8.08 -16.83
N THR A 61 9.79 9.26 -16.20
CA THR A 61 10.73 10.35 -16.53
C THR A 61 11.56 10.80 -15.34
N LEU A 62 11.04 10.68 -14.12
CA LEU A 62 11.64 11.24 -12.91
C LEU A 62 12.16 10.15 -11.97
N THR A 63 13.24 10.46 -11.25
CA THR A 63 13.68 9.59 -10.14
C THR A 63 12.74 9.74 -8.94
N PRO A 64 12.66 8.76 -8.02
CA PRO A 64 11.84 8.87 -6.83
C PRO A 64 12.13 10.11 -5.97
N GLU A 65 13.37 10.57 -5.93
CA GLU A 65 13.79 11.78 -5.22
C GLU A 65 13.24 13.04 -5.91
N GLN A 66 13.31 13.09 -7.24
CA GLN A 66 12.74 14.18 -8.03
C GLN A 66 11.20 14.22 -7.91
N ILE A 67 10.55 13.06 -7.93
CA ILE A 67 9.09 12.97 -7.74
C ILE A 67 8.68 13.51 -6.37
N ARG A 68 9.43 13.17 -5.31
CA ARG A 68 9.18 13.72 -3.96
C ARG A 68 9.34 15.24 -3.92
N ALA A 69 10.38 15.76 -4.58
CA ALA A 69 10.60 17.21 -4.67
C ALA A 69 9.45 17.91 -5.40
N VAL A 70 9.08 17.43 -6.59
CA VAL A 70 7.94 17.95 -7.36
C VAL A 70 6.64 17.86 -6.57
N GLY A 71 6.40 16.76 -5.84
CA GLY A 71 5.23 16.63 -4.98
C GLY A 71 5.17 17.70 -3.88
N ASN A 72 6.30 18.08 -3.29
CA ASN A 72 6.36 19.19 -2.35
C ASN A 72 6.17 20.54 -3.05
N ASP A 73 6.77 20.74 -4.21
CA ASP A 73 6.63 21.97 -4.99
C ASP A 73 5.16 22.21 -5.39
N LEU A 74 4.44 21.16 -5.77
CA LEU A 74 3.00 21.22 -6.08
C LEU A 74 2.17 21.58 -4.84
N VAL A 75 2.52 21.05 -3.67
CA VAL A 75 1.84 21.41 -2.42
C VAL A 75 2.09 22.86 -2.05
N VAL A 76 3.30 23.37 -2.25
CA VAL A 76 3.62 24.79 -2.02
C VAL A 76 2.87 25.68 -3.02
N ALA A 77 2.88 25.32 -4.30
CA ALA A 77 2.25 26.11 -5.36
C ALA A 77 0.71 26.11 -5.30
N HIS A 78 0.10 25.02 -4.81
CA HIS A 78 -1.35 24.81 -4.83
C HIS A 78 -1.97 24.59 -3.44
N GLY A 79 -1.27 24.95 -2.37
CA GLY A 79 -1.69 24.70 -1.00
C GLY A 79 -3.11 25.17 -0.71
N ASP A 80 -3.50 26.36 -1.19
CA ASP A 80 -4.84 26.92 -0.99
C ASP A 80 -5.98 26.05 -1.56
N LEU A 81 -5.69 25.20 -2.55
CA LEU A 81 -6.65 24.26 -3.15
C LEU A 81 -6.71 22.91 -2.42
N LEU A 82 -5.75 22.63 -1.55
CA LEU A 82 -5.67 21.40 -0.79
C LEU A 82 -6.39 21.53 0.57
N PRO A 83 -6.98 20.44 1.09
CA PRO A 83 -7.36 20.35 2.48
C PRO A 83 -6.19 20.68 3.41
N GLU A 84 -6.45 21.40 4.51
CA GLU A 84 -5.42 21.86 5.45
C GLU A 84 -4.42 20.76 5.85
N PRO A 85 -4.83 19.52 6.20
CA PRO A 85 -3.89 18.47 6.60
C PRO A 85 -2.88 18.10 5.51
N LEU A 86 -3.21 18.27 4.22
CA LEU A 86 -2.37 17.85 3.11
C LEU A 86 -1.33 18.90 2.68
N ARG A 87 -1.38 20.10 3.24
CA ARG A 87 -0.51 21.24 2.88
C ARG A 87 0.92 21.14 3.42
N GLU A 88 1.20 20.15 4.27
CA GLU A 88 2.53 19.92 4.83
C GLU A 88 3.52 19.48 3.76
N THR A 89 4.71 20.06 3.67
CA THR A 89 5.83 19.53 2.88
C THR A 89 6.55 18.41 3.62
N LEU A 90 6.88 17.31 2.94
CA LEU A 90 7.51 16.17 3.58
C LEU A 90 9.04 16.16 3.43
N PRO A 91 9.80 15.75 4.46
CA PRO A 91 11.24 15.56 4.33
C PRO A 91 11.57 14.37 3.40
N PRO A 92 12.79 14.31 2.83
CA PRO A 92 13.16 13.29 1.84
C PRO A 92 13.00 11.83 2.28
N ASN A 93 13.09 11.58 3.59
CA ASN A 93 12.97 10.25 4.21
C ASN A 93 11.55 9.90 4.71
N ALA A 94 10.56 10.78 4.54
CA ALA A 94 9.22 10.64 5.12
C ALA A 94 8.42 9.43 4.62
N LEU A 95 8.82 8.85 3.49
CA LEU A 95 8.10 7.77 2.80
C LEU A 95 8.74 6.40 2.99
N ARG A 96 9.77 6.31 3.84
CA ARG A 96 10.27 5.01 4.28
C ARG A 96 9.17 4.34 5.12
N PRO A 97 8.94 3.03 4.97
CA PRO A 97 8.02 2.32 5.83
C PRO A 97 8.47 2.50 7.29
N ASP A 98 7.56 2.99 8.13
CA ASP A 98 7.75 3.03 9.58
C ASP A 98 7.83 1.55 10.05
N HIS A 99 9.03 0.96 10.10
CA HIS A 99 9.23 -0.37 10.67
C HIS A 99 8.84 -0.46 12.16
N ASP A 100 8.49 0.68 12.77
CA ASP A 100 8.21 0.86 14.20
C ASP A 100 6.74 1.25 14.50
N ARG A 101 5.93 1.59 13.47
CA ARG A 101 4.47 1.73 13.66
C ARG A 101 3.84 0.35 13.51
N GLY A 102 3.57 -0.29 14.65
CA GLY A 102 2.78 -1.51 14.71
C GLY A 102 1.54 -1.42 13.82
N VAL A 103 1.33 -2.45 12.99
CA VAL A 103 0.21 -2.54 12.06
C VAL A 103 -1.10 -2.28 12.83
N PRO A 104 -1.89 -1.24 12.51
CA PRO A 104 -3.15 -0.99 13.16
C PRO A 104 -4.07 -2.20 12.95
N GLY A 105 -4.35 -2.95 14.02
CA GLY A 105 -5.18 -4.15 13.98
C GLY A 105 -4.45 -5.50 13.98
N ALA A 106 -3.12 -5.53 14.08
CA ALA A 106 -2.46 -6.76 14.49
C ALA A 106 -2.86 -7.07 15.95
N ARG A 107 -3.73 -8.06 16.16
CA ARG A 107 -3.96 -8.61 17.50
C ARG A 107 -2.60 -8.97 18.08
N PRO A 108 -2.30 -8.60 19.34
CA PRO A 108 -1.11 -9.13 19.99
C PRO A 108 -1.18 -10.66 19.93
N PRO A 109 -0.07 -11.36 19.61
CA PRO A 109 -0.04 -12.80 19.81
C PRO A 109 -0.32 -13.03 21.29
N THR A 110 -1.44 -13.69 21.59
CA THR A 110 -1.84 -14.00 22.96
C THR A 110 -0.74 -14.85 23.59
N ALA A 111 0.03 -14.24 24.49
CA ALA A 111 1.03 -14.95 25.27
C ALA A 111 0.33 -15.81 26.34
N SER A 112 0.45 -17.12 26.13
CA SER A 112 0.59 -18.19 27.14
C SER A 112 -0.63 -18.67 27.92
N ALA A 113 -0.97 -19.94 27.70
CA ALA A 113 -1.28 -20.88 28.79
C ALA A 113 -0.65 -22.24 28.43
N GLY A 114 0.31 -22.67 29.25
CA GLY A 114 1.07 -23.89 29.07
C GLY A 114 0.22 -25.16 29.22
N LEU A 115 0.65 -26.21 28.51
CA LEU A 115 0.37 -27.58 28.89
C LEU A 115 1.72 -28.30 28.92
N GLU A 116 2.29 -28.35 30.11
CA GLU A 116 3.33 -29.29 30.44
C GLU A 116 2.73 -30.70 30.57
N ASP A 117 3.59 -31.69 30.32
CA ASP A 117 3.49 -33.08 30.76
C ASP A 117 2.79 -34.12 29.87
N ARG A 118 3.58 -34.67 28.94
CA ARG A 118 3.57 -36.13 28.65
C ARG A 118 5.01 -36.63 28.58
N ALA A 119 5.63 -36.82 29.74
CA ALA A 119 6.76 -37.72 29.85
C ALA A 119 6.32 -39.18 29.63
N ALA A 120 6.95 -39.89 28.69
CA ALA A 120 7.63 -41.17 28.93
C ALA A 120 7.84 -42.00 27.64
N ALA A 121 9.05 -42.58 27.57
CA ALA A 121 9.48 -43.76 26.80
C ALA A 121 10.03 -43.59 25.37
N ASN A 122 11.35 -43.39 25.26
CA ASN A 122 12.23 -44.43 24.69
C ASN A 122 13.72 -44.19 25.06
N PRO A 123 14.54 -45.23 25.33
CA PRO A 123 15.89 -45.10 25.92
C PRO A 123 17.00 -44.89 24.88
N PRO A 124 18.24 -44.55 25.32
CA PRO A 124 19.34 -44.18 24.41
C PRO A 124 19.99 -45.41 23.78
N SER A 125 20.11 -45.40 22.44
CA SER A 125 20.96 -46.36 21.73
C SER A 125 22.36 -45.79 21.53
N THR A 126 23.29 -46.41 22.25
CA THR A 126 24.72 -46.22 22.26
C THR A 126 25.35 -46.36 20.86
N ASP A 127 26.22 -45.41 20.54
CA ASP A 127 27.22 -45.47 19.48
C ASP A 127 27.97 -46.82 19.45
N ARG A 128 27.91 -47.50 18.31
CA ARG A 128 28.91 -48.51 17.93
C ARG A 128 29.25 -48.43 16.44
N ARG A 129 30.37 -47.74 16.18
CA ARG A 129 31.51 -48.19 15.34
C ARG A 129 31.30 -48.33 13.82
N ARG A 130 32.18 -47.57 13.13
CA ARG A 130 33.04 -47.97 11.99
C ARG A 130 32.37 -48.38 10.65
N THR A 131 32.55 -47.49 9.68
CA THR A 131 33.03 -47.65 8.29
C THR A 131 33.65 -49.01 7.88
N PRO A 132 33.79 -49.29 6.55
CA PRO A 132 33.61 -48.41 5.38
C PRO A 132 32.43 -48.75 4.47
#